data_AF-A0A9P8I657-F1
#
_entry.id   AF-A0A9P8I657-F1
#
_cell.length_a   1.000
_cell.length_b   1.000
_cell.length_c   1.000
_cell.angle_alpha   90.00
_cell.angle_beta   90.00
_cell.angle_gamma   90.00
#
_symmetry.space_group_name_H-M   'P 1'
#
loop_
_entity.id
_entity.type
_entity.pdbx_description
1 polymer ?
#
loop_
_entity_poly.entity_id
_entity_poly.type
_entity_poly.pdbx_seq_one_letter_code
_entity_poly.pdbx_strand_id
1 'polypeptide(L)'
;MEQSPLTQQARPESFQPKIVKLYETLFKDDEDADKSEGFWREFFLLRPDPANLLDILADLSADDLLQLQAQIRQLLRQAVSFVRAGVAPSDEIALDTLTALLSGVLNKKYTNPSSDVIVVLAGLDQADAVFTEFVNALDHIIRNGRHLDLRQKAIEVALSMTSGAYHTGLLSYFTHRDLFPSLMKYIQESDNTVRILRPFTLLGLLANYNKFEFQNPYRLRLDDFVNENIIRKIIKSIGQTSSLSRDRYIAVQDDLPEGWNLYSTLTFFGLGGLAPGAKPPAPAPNPEAAKAQFAAL
;
A
#
# COMPACT_ATOMS: atom_id res chain seq x y z
N MET A 1 -12.27 -6.53 58.74
CA MET A 1 -12.44 -7.33 57.51
C MET A 1 -11.91 -6.46 56.38
N GLU A 2 -10.72 -6.78 55.88
CA GLU A 2 -10.08 -6.05 54.80
C GLU A 2 -10.87 -6.27 53.50
N GLN A 3 -11.25 -5.18 52.83
CA GLN A 3 -12.01 -5.25 51.59
C GLN A 3 -11.13 -5.88 50.50
N SER A 4 -11.65 -6.96 49.88
CA SER A 4 -10.96 -7.66 48.80
C SER A 4 -10.70 -6.69 47.63
N PRO A 5 -9.46 -6.63 47.08
CA PRO A 5 -9.05 -5.63 46.09
C PRO A 5 -9.57 -5.90 44.66
N LEU A 6 -10.43 -6.90 44.48
CA LEU A 6 -10.97 -7.29 43.18
C LEU A 6 -12.32 -6.58 42.95
N THR A 7 -12.25 -5.33 42.50
CA THR A 7 -13.42 -4.65 41.94
C THR A 7 -13.74 -5.26 40.58
N GLN A 8 -14.90 -5.89 40.48
CA GLN A 8 -15.39 -6.46 39.23
C GLN A 8 -15.66 -5.30 38.26
N GLN A 9 -14.77 -5.11 37.28
CA GLN A 9 -14.99 -4.10 36.23
C GLN A 9 -16.23 -4.49 35.44
N ALA A 10 -17.17 -3.57 35.30
CA ALA A 10 -18.37 -3.76 34.50
C ALA A 10 -17.96 -4.15 33.06
N ARG A 11 -18.59 -5.20 32.53
CA ARG A 11 -18.32 -5.67 31.17
C ARG A 11 -18.67 -4.53 30.20
N PRO A 12 -17.74 -4.07 29.34
CA PRO A 12 -18.03 -2.97 28.42
C PRO A 12 -19.16 -3.37 27.46
N GLU A 13 -20.00 -2.40 27.09
CA GLU A 13 -21.17 -2.61 26.23
C GLU A 13 -20.78 -3.08 24.80
N SER A 14 -19.55 -2.79 24.38
CA SER A 14 -18.94 -3.32 23.16
C SER A 14 -17.50 -3.79 23.39
N PHE A 15 -17.14 -4.93 22.78
CA PHE A 15 -15.76 -5.44 22.77
C PHE A 15 -15.02 -4.87 21.57
N GLN A 16 -14.41 -3.71 21.74
CA GLN A 16 -13.57 -3.09 20.72
C GLN A 16 -12.09 -3.46 20.96
N PRO A 17 -11.31 -3.82 19.91
CA PRO A 17 -9.88 -4.08 20.07
C PRO A 17 -9.16 -2.85 20.64
N LYS A 18 -8.18 -3.08 21.52
CA LYS A 18 -7.47 -2.00 22.23
C LYS A 18 -6.77 -1.04 21.25
N ILE A 19 -6.24 -1.56 20.15
CA ILE A 19 -5.58 -0.75 19.12
C ILE A 19 -6.55 0.28 18.49
N VAL A 20 -7.82 -0.07 18.31
CA VAL A 20 -8.80 0.86 17.74
C VAL A 20 -9.07 2.00 18.72
N LYS A 21 -9.13 1.72 20.03
CA LYS A 21 -9.22 2.77 21.05
C LYS A 21 -8.02 3.71 21.01
N LEU A 22 -6.81 3.19 20.78
CA LEU A 22 -5.62 4.03 20.64
C LEU A 22 -5.68 4.90 19.38
N TYR A 23 -6.26 4.41 18.27
CA TYR A 23 -6.51 5.25 17.09
C TYR A 23 -7.51 6.37 17.40
N GLU A 24 -8.61 6.06 18.11
CA GLU A 24 -9.60 7.07 18.51
C GLU A 24 -9.00 8.11 19.45
N THR A 25 -8.22 7.69 20.44
CA THR A 25 -7.50 8.62 21.33
C THR A 25 -6.45 9.46 20.62
N LEU A 26 -5.94 9.00 19.47
CA LEU A 26 -5.00 9.77 18.67
C LEU A 26 -5.70 10.80 17.77
N PHE A 27 -6.86 10.46 17.19
CA PHE A 27 -7.49 11.29 16.15
C PHE A 27 -8.80 11.98 16.57
N LYS A 28 -9.44 11.56 17.66
CA LYS A 28 -10.74 12.07 18.13
C LYS A 28 -10.66 12.77 19.48
N ASP A 29 -9.70 12.42 20.33
CA ASP A 29 -9.54 13.07 21.64
C ASP A 29 -8.71 14.36 21.50
N ASP A 30 -9.30 15.48 21.95
CA ASP A 30 -8.74 16.84 21.85
C ASP A 30 -7.71 17.15 22.97
N GLU A 31 -7.44 16.18 23.84
CA GLU A 31 -6.49 16.31 24.96
C GLU A 31 -5.08 15.82 24.56
N ASP A 32 -4.11 16.70 24.75
CA ASP A 32 -2.67 16.52 24.55
C ASP A 32 -2.22 16.12 23.14
N ALA A 33 -1.64 17.10 22.42
CA ALA A 33 -0.98 16.89 21.13
C ALA A 33 0.23 15.95 21.23
N ASP A 34 0.87 15.85 22.40
CA ASP A 34 2.04 15.00 22.63
C ASP A 34 1.67 13.77 23.47
N LYS A 35 1.51 12.62 22.81
CA LYS A 35 1.33 11.34 23.51
C LYS A 35 2.64 10.84 24.15
N SER A 36 2.53 10.19 25.30
CA SER A 36 3.68 9.67 26.08
C SER A 36 4.41 8.51 25.39
N GLU A 37 5.66 8.23 25.81
CA GLU A 37 6.37 7.03 25.34
C GLU A 37 5.61 5.73 25.65
N GLY A 38 4.91 5.66 26.78
CA GLY A 38 4.12 4.49 27.16
C GLY A 38 3.00 4.20 26.17
N PHE A 39 2.34 5.26 25.68
CA PHE A 39 1.33 5.16 24.63
C PHE A 39 1.91 4.54 23.35
N TRP A 40 3.03 5.06 22.86
CA TRP A 40 3.63 4.57 21.60
C TRP A 40 4.18 3.15 21.71
N ARG A 41 4.77 2.79 22.86
CA ARG A 41 5.20 1.41 23.12
C ARG A 41 4.03 0.44 23.07
N GLU A 42 2.89 0.83 23.65
CA GLU A 42 1.68 0.02 23.58
C GLU A 42 1.12 -0.06 22.15
N PHE A 43 1.02 1.09 21.48
CA PHE A 43 0.52 1.22 20.12
C PHE A 43 1.24 0.26 19.16
N PHE A 44 2.58 0.25 19.17
CA PHE A 44 3.38 -0.60 18.30
C PHE A 44 3.67 -2.00 18.87
N LEU A 45 3.03 -2.39 19.97
CA LEU A 45 3.04 -3.77 20.48
C LEU A 45 1.79 -4.54 20.04
N LEU A 46 0.67 -3.84 19.84
CA LEU A 46 -0.60 -4.42 19.46
C LEU A 46 -0.67 -4.70 17.96
N ARG A 47 -1.42 -5.75 17.58
CA ARG A 47 -1.67 -6.06 16.17
C ARG A 47 -2.38 -4.87 15.50
N PRO A 48 -1.89 -4.37 14.36
CA PRO A 48 -2.51 -3.24 13.68
C PRO A 48 -3.85 -3.65 13.09
N ASP A 49 -4.77 -2.70 13.06
CA ASP A 49 -6.05 -2.82 12.39
C ASP A 49 -6.13 -1.75 11.28
N PRO A 50 -5.54 -2.02 10.10
CA PRO A 50 -5.44 -1.02 9.04
C PRO A 50 -6.80 -0.60 8.50
N ALA A 51 -7.81 -1.49 8.56
CA ALA A 51 -9.16 -1.18 8.11
C ALA A 51 -9.77 -0.09 8.99
N ASN A 52 -9.76 -0.28 10.32
CA ASN A 52 -10.29 0.73 11.24
C ASN A 52 -9.51 2.05 11.19
N LEU A 53 -8.18 2.00 11.05
CA LEU A 53 -7.38 3.22 10.88
C LEU A 53 -7.75 3.95 9.59
N LEU A 54 -7.93 3.23 8.48
CA LEU A 54 -8.36 3.81 7.22
C LEU A 54 -9.77 4.37 7.30
N ASP A 55 -10.70 3.72 8.01
CA ASP A 55 -12.07 4.22 8.21
C ASP A 55 -12.06 5.55 8.99
N ILE A 56 -11.29 5.63 10.08
CA ILE A 56 -11.11 6.88 10.85
C ILE A 56 -10.52 7.97 9.95
N LEU A 57 -9.49 7.67 9.17
CA LEU A 57 -8.89 8.65 8.26
C LEU A 57 -9.82 8.99 7.08
N ALA A 58 -10.69 8.07 6.65
CA ALA A 58 -11.65 8.27 5.57
C ALA A 58 -12.71 9.31 5.95
N ASP A 59 -13.16 9.29 7.21
CA ASP A 59 -14.14 10.23 7.77
C ASP A 59 -13.61 11.67 7.86
N LEU A 60 -12.29 11.87 7.90
CA LEU A 60 -11.65 13.19 7.99
C LEU A 60 -11.50 13.86 6.61
N SER A 61 -11.79 15.15 6.52
CA SER A 61 -11.51 15.96 5.32
C SER A 61 -10.02 16.36 5.24
N ALA A 62 -9.59 16.91 4.09
CA ALA A 62 -8.24 17.44 3.95
C ALA A 62 -7.94 18.56 4.96
N ASP A 63 -8.95 19.39 5.27
CA ASP A 63 -8.83 20.48 6.24
C ASP A 63 -8.75 19.95 7.69
N ASP A 64 -9.50 18.89 8.01
CA ASP A 64 -9.40 18.24 9.32
C ASP A 64 -8.00 17.63 9.54
N LEU A 65 -7.42 17.02 8.50
CA LEU A 65 -6.05 16.51 8.56
C LEU A 65 -5.01 17.64 8.76
N LEU A 66 -5.26 18.83 8.21
CA LEU A 66 -4.43 20.01 8.45
C LEU A 66 -4.53 20.48 9.91
N GLN A 67 -5.70 20.38 10.53
CA GLN A 67 -5.87 20.66 11.96
C GLN A 67 -5.19 19.59 12.83
N LEU A 68 -5.26 18.32 12.43
CA LEU A 68 -4.65 17.16 13.10
C LEU A 68 -3.18 16.91 12.70
N GLN A 69 -2.52 17.88 12.08
CA GLN A 69 -1.14 17.77 11.60
C GLN A 69 -0.14 17.38 12.70
N ALA A 70 -0.36 17.80 13.96
CA ALA A 70 0.54 17.46 15.06
C ALA A 70 0.53 15.94 15.35
N GLN A 71 -0.67 15.37 15.43
CA GLN A 71 -0.91 13.96 15.70
C GLN A 71 -0.41 13.08 14.55
N ILE A 72 -0.65 13.49 13.30
CA ILE A 72 -0.18 12.79 12.11
C ILE A 72 1.35 12.78 12.05
N ARG A 73 2.00 13.92 12.30
CA ARG A 73 3.47 14.00 12.38
C ARG A 73 4.02 13.16 13.52
N GLN A 74 3.37 13.15 14.68
CA GLN A 74 3.82 12.34 15.81
C GLN A 74 3.75 10.84 15.47
N LEU A 75 2.65 10.39 14.87
CA LEU A 75 2.49 9.02 14.40
C LEU A 75 3.54 8.64 13.36
N LEU A 76 3.77 9.50 12.36
CA LEU A 76 4.79 9.27 11.32
C LEU A 76 6.19 9.14 11.95
N ARG A 77 6.59 10.10 12.79
CA ARG A 77 7.91 10.12 13.45
C ARG A 77 8.12 8.89 14.33
N GLN A 78 7.12 8.53 15.14
CA GLN A 78 7.22 7.37 16.02
C GLN A 78 7.28 6.08 15.22
N ALA A 79 6.43 5.91 14.20
CA ALA A 79 6.49 4.73 13.34
C ALA A 79 7.86 4.60 12.66
N VAL A 80 8.42 5.69 12.11
CA VAL A 80 9.77 5.68 11.53
C VAL A 80 10.84 5.29 12.56
N SER A 81 10.74 5.80 13.79
CA SER A 81 11.64 5.42 14.89
C SER A 81 11.59 3.90 15.19
N PHE A 82 10.40 3.31 15.26
CA PHE A 82 10.24 1.86 15.47
C PHE A 82 10.75 1.03 14.28
N VAL A 83 10.53 1.49 13.05
CA VAL A 83 11.10 0.87 11.84
C VAL A 83 12.63 0.87 11.90
N ARG A 84 13.23 2.00 12.31
CA ARG A 84 14.68 2.13 12.45
C ARG A 84 15.25 1.27 13.57
N ALA A 85 14.51 1.09 14.66
CA ALA A 85 14.91 0.22 15.76
C ALA A 85 15.03 -1.25 15.30
N GLY A 86 14.19 -1.68 14.35
CA GLY A 86 14.29 -3.01 13.73
C GLY A 86 13.98 -4.17 14.68
N VAL A 87 13.21 -3.91 15.75
CA VAL A 87 12.86 -4.88 16.79
C VAL A 87 11.45 -5.42 16.54
N ALA A 88 11.34 -6.74 16.41
CA ALA A 88 10.05 -7.42 16.26
C ALA A 88 9.25 -7.43 17.57
N PRO A 89 7.91 -7.36 17.53
CA PRO A 89 7.06 -7.21 16.34
C PRO A 89 6.85 -5.75 15.90
N SER A 90 7.39 -4.78 16.63
CA SER A 90 7.05 -3.36 16.50
C SER A 90 7.47 -2.73 15.19
N ASP A 91 8.59 -3.16 14.60
CA ASP A 91 9.04 -2.73 13.27
C ASP A 91 8.03 -3.08 12.17
N GLU A 92 7.51 -4.31 12.18
CA GLU A 92 6.51 -4.77 11.23
C GLU A 92 5.17 -4.06 11.40
N ILE A 93 4.73 -3.85 12.64
CA ILE A 93 3.49 -3.15 12.98
C ILE A 93 3.59 -1.68 12.55
N ALA A 94 4.76 -1.07 12.73
CA ALA A 94 5.01 0.30 12.31
C ALA A 94 4.93 0.45 10.78
N LEU A 95 5.47 -0.49 10.01
CA LEU A 95 5.34 -0.49 8.55
C LEU A 95 3.88 -0.62 8.10
N ASP A 96 3.11 -1.54 8.69
CA ASP A 96 1.68 -1.70 8.36
C ASP A 96 0.88 -0.42 8.66
N THR A 97 1.19 0.23 9.80
CA THR A 97 0.59 1.50 10.20
C THR A 97 0.96 2.64 9.24
N LEU A 98 2.22 2.72 8.81
CA LEU A 98 2.68 3.71 7.83
C LEU A 98 1.96 3.55 6.48
N THR A 99 1.80 2.32 6.01
CA THR A 99 1.03 2.03 4.78
C THR A 99 -0.41 2.54 4.88
N ALA A 100 -1.10 2.25 5.99
CA ALA A 100 -2.47 2.71 6.21
C ALA A 100 -2.55 4.24 6.34
N LEU A 101 -1.65 4.85 7.12
CA LEU A 101 -1.58 6.30 7.30
C LEU A 101 -1.38 7.03 5.97
N LEU A 102 -0.36 6.63 5.20
CA LEU A 102 -0.05 7.27 3.92
C LEU A 102 -1.19 7.09 2.92
N SER A 103 -1.82 5.91 2.88
CA SER A 103 -2.97 5.65 2.02
C SER A 103 -4.18 6.52 2.41
N GLY A 104 -4.43 6.72 3.70
CA GLY A 104 -5.52 7.58 4.17
C GLY A 104 -5.28 9.06 3.92
N VAL A 105 -4.05 9.53 4.17
CA VAL A 105 -3.67 10.95 4.06
C VAL A 105 -3.51 11.37 2.60
N LEU A 106 -2.73 10.63 1.80
CA LEU A 106 -2.39 11.04 0.42
C LEU A 106 -3.55 10.92 -0.57
N ASN A 107 -4.58 10.14 -0.25
CA ASN A 107 -5.78 10.03 -1.09
C ASN A 107 -6.75 11.22 -0.94
N LYS A 108 -6.48 12.16 -0.02
CA LYS A 108 -7.33 13.34 0.17
C LYS A 108 -7.08 14.39 -0.91
N LYS A 109 -8.14 15.14 -1.22
CA LYS A 109 -8.10 16.26 -2.17
C LYS A 109 -7.72 17.53 -1.42
N TYR A 110 -6.44 17.82 -1.38
CA TYR A 110 -5.90 19.06 -0.82
C TYR A 110 -6.08 20.24 -1.79
N THR A 111 -6.21 21.45 -1.24
CA THR A 111 -6.27 22.68 -2.03
C THR A 111 -4.93 22.93 -2.73
N ASN A 112 -3.82 22.74 -2.02
CA ASN A 112 -2.46 22.83 -2.54
C ASN A 112 -1.70 21.51 -2.28
N PRO A 113 -1.89 20.46 -3.11
CA PRO A 113 -1.37 19.11 -2.86
C PRO A 113 0.12 19.05 -2.53
N SER A 114 0.96 19.87 -3.18
CA SER A 114 2.39 19.87 -2.94
C SER A 114 2.79 20.45 -1.58
N SER A 115 2.06 21.44 -1.06
CA SER A 115 2.40 22.12 0.21
C SER A 115 1.64 21.52 1.38
N ASP A 116 0.33 21.30 1.23
CA ASP A 116 -0.55 20.86 2.32
C ASP A 116 -0.17 19.45 2.79
N VAL A 117 0.20 18.55 1.88
CA VAL A 117 0.70 17.21 2.25
C VAL A 117 1.99 17.30 3.06
N ILE A 118 2.90 18.22 2.71
CA ILE A 118 4.15 18.44 3.45
C ILE A 118 3.84 18.97 4.85
N VAL A 119 2.92 19.94 4.95
CA VAL A 119 2.45 20.50 6.22
C VAL A 119 1.87 19.40 7.11
N VAL A 120 1.02 18.54 6.57
CA VAL A 120 0.39 17.44 7.31
C VAL A 120 1.40 16.39 7.77
N LEU A 121 2.31 15.96 6.90
CA LEU A 121 3.20 14.83 7.18
C LEU A 121 4.46 15.20 7.98
N ALA A 122 5.07 16.35 7.69
CA ALA A 122 6.38 16.71 8.25
C ALA A 122 6.43 18.10 8.89
N GLY A 123 5.61 19.04 8.41
CA GLY A 123 5.83 20.46 8.60
C GLY A 123 6.83 21.01 7.57
N LEU A 124 6.61 22.23 7.10
CA LEU A 124 7.44 22.83 6.04
C LEU A 124 8.90 23.03 6.46
N ASP A 125 9.15 23.26 7.75
CA ASP A 125 10.46 23.51 8.33
C ASP A 125 11.29 22.24 8.56
N GLN A 126 10.64 21.09 8.77
CA GLN A 126 11.31 19.80 9.03
C GLN A 126 11.20 18.81 7.86
N ALA A 127 10.62 19.22 6.73
CA ALA A 127 10.35 18.35 5.59
C ALA A 127 11.58 17.55 5.15
N ASP A 128 12.70 18.25 4.91
CA ASP A 128 13.94 17.61 4.46
C ASP A 128 14.45 16.55 5.44
N ALA A 129 14.45 16.86 6.74
CA ALA A 129 14.92 15.95 7.78
C ALA A 129 14.02 14.71 7.86
N VAL A 130 12.71 14.92 7.95
CA VAL A 130 11.72 13.83 8.11
C VAL A 130 11.71 12.91 6.90
N PHE A 131 11.64 13.45 5.68
CA PHE A 131 11.57 12.61 4.48
C PHE A 131 12.90 11.94 4.15
N THR A 132 14.03 12.60 4.40
CA THR A 132 15.35 11.95 4.25
C THR A 132 15.49 10.78 5.23
N GLU A 133 15.11 10.97 6.49
CA GLU A 133 15.12 9.90 7.48
C GLU A 133 14.19 8.75 7.10
N PHE A 134 12.97 9.07 6.68
CA PHE A 134 11.98 8.11 6.21
C PHE A 134 12.50 7.25 5.05
N VAL A 135 13.00 7.86 3.98
CA VAL A 135 13.50 7.12 2.80
C VAL A 135 14.74 6.30 3.16
N ASN A 136 15.62 6.82 4.03
CA ASN A 136 16.78 6.06 4.51
C ASN A 136 16.36 4.83 5.33
N ALA A 137 15.34 4.95 6.18
CA ALA A 137 14.81 3.83 6.96
C ALA A 137 14.23 2.75 6.03
N LEU A 138 13.45 3.15 5.02
CA LEU A 138 12.90 2.22 4.03
C LEU A 138 14.01 1.55 3.23
N ASP A 139 14.98 2.29 2.70
CA ASP A 139 16.11 1.71 1.97
C ASP A 139 16.85 0.66 2.80
N HIS A 140 17.14 0.99 4.07
CA HIS A 140 17.82 0.08 4.98
C HIS A 140 17.03 -1.22 5.18
N ILE A 141 15.73 -1.13 5.45
CA ILE A 141 14.89 -2.31 5.63
C ILE A 141 14.75 -3.09 4.32
N ILE A 142 14.47 -2.44 3.20
CA ILE A 142 14.37 -3.11 1.88
C ILE A 142 15.68 -3.83 1.54
N ARG A 143 16.84 -3.33 1.96
CA ARG A 143 18.13 -3.97 1.71
C ARG A 143 18.48 -5.08 2.69
N ASN A 144 18.21 -4.88 3.99
CA ASN A 144 18.80 -5.66 5.08
C ASN A 144 17.78 -6.27 6.05
N GLY A 145 16.48 -6.14 5.78
CA GLY A 145 15.43 -6.68 6.64
C GLY A 145 15.58 -8.19 6.88
N ARG A 146 15.21 -8.62 8.09
CA ARG A 146 15.45 -9.98 8.63
C ARG A 146 14.85 -11.09 7.78
N HIS A 147 13.75 -10.83 7.07
CA HIS A 147 13.06 -11.77 6.21
C HIS A 147 12.29 -11.03 5.10
N LEU A 148 11.87 -11.74 4.05
CA LEU A 148 11.28 -11.13 2.84
C LEU A 148 9.92 -10.45 3.09
N ASP A 149 9.14 -10.87 4.09
CA ASP A 149 7.84 -10.23 4.41
C ASP A 149 8.03 -8.82 5.00
N LEU A 150 8.91 -8.64 5.98
CA LEU A 150 9.27 -7.31 6.50
C LEU A 150 9.75 -6.37 5.39
N ARG A 151 10.61 -6.88 4.49
CA ARG A 151 11.11 -6.11 3.35
C ARG A 151 10.00 -5.74 2.38
N GLN A 152 9.05 -6.66 2.14
CA GLN A 152 7.87 -6.40 1.33
C GLN A 152 7.03 -5.27 1.94
N LYS A 153 6.78 -5.29 3.26
CA LYS A 153 6.07 -4.21 3.94
C LYS A 153 6.73 -2.84 3.74
N ALA A 154 8.05 -2.76 3.79
CA ALA A 154 8.77 -1.51 3.50
C ALA A 154 8.60 -1.07 2.02
N ILE A 155 8.56 -2.01 1.08
CA ILE A 155 8.22 -1.73 -0.32
C ILE A 155 6.77 -1.20 -0.42
N GLU A 156 5.82 -1.73 0.34
CA GLU A 156 4.44 -1.22 0.37
C GLU A 156 4.35 0.22 0.87
N VAL A 157 5.09 0.55 1.91
CA VAL A 157 5.14 1.92 2.44
C VAL A 157 5.69 2.87 1.38
N ALA A 158 6.80 2.50 0.71
CA ALA A 158 7.36 3.28 -0.39
C ALA A 158 6.37 3.41 -1.58
N LEU A 159 5.64 2.34 -1.91
CA LEU A 159 4.65 2.34 -2.98
C LEU A 159 3.45 3.24 -2.64
N SER A 160 2.97 3.18 -1.40
CA SER A 160 1.88 4.04 -0.91
C SER A 160 2.27 5.51 -0.97
N MET A 161 3.50 5.84 -0.56
CA MET A 161 4.05 7.18 -0.67
C MET A 161 4.16 7.65 -2.13
N THR A 162 4.79 6.85 -2.98
CA THR A 162 5.09 7.25 -4.37
C THR A 162 3.85 7.33 -5.25
N SER A 163 2.86 6.48 -5.02
CA SER A 163 1.58 6.53 -5.73
C SER A 163 0.70 7.69 -5.28
N GLY A 164 0.56 7.93 -3.97
CA GLY A 164 -0.27 9.01 -3.45
C GLY A 164 0.35 10.40 -3.62
N ALA A 165 1.68 10.51 -3.54
CA ALA A 165 2.39 11.79 -3.62
C ALA A 165 3.00 12.05 -5.00
N TYR A 166 2.63 11.29 -6.05
CA TYR A 166 3.32 11.27 -7.35
C TYR A 166 3.50 12.65 -8.00
N HIS A 167 2.51 13.53 -7.85
CA HIS A 167 2.51 14.88 -8.42
C HIS A 167 3.16 15.94 -7.52
N THR A 168 3.71 15.54 -6.38
CA THR A 168 4.34 16.44 -5.41
C THR A 168 5.87 16.38 -5.51
N GLY A 169 6.55 17.36 -4.90
CA GLY A 169 8.02 17.36 -4.80
C GLY A 169 8.59 16.26 -3.89
N LEU A 170 7.76 15.48 -3.19
CA LEU A 170 8.21 14.48 -2.21
C LEU A 170 8.94 13.29 -2.85
N LEU A 171 8.71 13.02 -4.13
CA LEU A 171 9.43 11.96 -4.86
C LEU A 171 10.90 12.33 -5.10
N SER A 172 11.27 13.61 -5.00
CA SER A 172 12.68 14.03 -5.11
C SER A 172 13.57 13.38 -4.05
N TYR A 173 13.08 13.15 -2.83
CA TYR A 173 13.84 12.45 -1.78
C TYR A 173 14.17 11.00 -2.17
N PHE A 174 13.28 10.34 -2.91
CA PHE A 174 13.54 9.02 -3.48
C PHE A 174 14.53 9.08 -4.65
N THR A 175 14.68 10.21 -5.35
CA THR A 175 15.73 10.35 -6.37
C THR A 175 17.10 10.62 -5.74
N HIS A 176 17.15 11.33 -4.61
CA HIS A 176 18.39 11.57 -3.86
C HIS A 176 18.89 10.32 -3.15
N ARG A 177 17.98 9.49 -2.62
CA ARG A 177 18.31 8.18 -2.04
C ARG A 177 17.97 7.07 -3.01
N ASP A 178 19.00 6.54 -3.66
CA ASP A 178 18.86 5.49 -4.66
C ASP A 178 18.43 4.14 -4.07
N LEU A 179 17.15 3.81 -4.25
CA LEU A 179 16.55 2.53 -3.85
C LEU A 179 16.85 1.39 -4.83
N PHE A 180 17.40 1.68 -6.01
CA PHE A 180 17.57 0.67 -7.07
C PHE A 180 18.35 -0.57 -6.60
N PRO A 181 19.51 -0.44 -5.91
CA PRO A 181 20.26 -1.61 -5.46
C PRO A 181 19.47 -2.47 -4.47
N SER A 182 18.71 -1.83 -3.59
CA SER A 182 17.91 -2.49 -2.55
C SER A 182 16.73 -3.25 -3.16
N LEU A 183 16.05 -2.65 -4.15
CA LEU A 183 14.98 -3.31 -4.91
C LEU A 183 15.51 -4.47 -5.76
N MET A 184 16.64 -4.31 -6.45
CA MET A 184 17.26 -5.40 -7.21
C MET A 184 17.67 -6.56 -6.32
N LYS A 185 18.26 -6.28 -5.16
CA LYS A 185 18.58 -7.31 -4.16
C LYS A 185 17.32 -8.05 -3.70
N TYR A 186 16.23 -7.35 -3.43
CA TYR A 186 14.95 -7.97 -3.07
C TYR A 186 14.43 -8.91 -4.16
N ILE A 187 14.41 -8.45 -5.42
CA ILE A 187 13.94 -9.26 -6.55
C ILE A 187 14.84 -10.49 -6.77
N GLN A 188 16.15 -10.32 -6.61
CA GLN A 188 17.11 -11.41 -6.72
C GLN A 188 16.88 -12.49 -5.66
N GLU A 189 16.64 -12.10 -4.41
CA GLU A 189 16.42 -13.01 -3.27
C GLU A 189 14.98 -13.53 -3.19
N SER A 190 14.06 -12.98 -3.97
CA SER A 190 12.67 -13.44 -4.02
C SER A 190 12.52 -14.77 -4.76
N ASP A 191 11.90 -15.73 -4.10
CA ASP A 191 11.59 -17.05 -4.69
C ASP A 191 10.21 -17.11 -5.34
N ASN A 192 9.34 -16.15 -5.01
CA ASN A 192 7.98 -16.07 -5.53
C ASN A 192 7.83 -14.88 -6.48
N THR A 193 7.40 -15.16 -7.71
CA THR A 193 7.07 -14.20 -8.76
C THR A 193 6.00 -13.19 -8.35
N VAL A 194 5.05 -13.55 -7.48
CA VAL A 194 4.01 -12.65 -6.97
C VAL A 194 4.62 -11.49 -6.18
N ARG A 195 5.70 -11.74 -5.44
CA ARG A 195 6.40 -10.73 -4.61
C ARG A 195 7.19 -9.73 -5.45
N ILE A 196 7.52 -10.08 -6.69
CA ILE A 196 8.37 -9.25 -7.57
C ILE A 196 7.60 -8.10 -8.21
N LEU A 197 6.29 -8.24 -8.35
CA LEU A 197 5.46 -7.25 -9.04
C LEU A 197 5.56 -5.88 -8.36
N ARG A 198 5.29 -5.81 -7.05
CA ARG A 198 5.25 -4.55 -6.29
C ARG A 198 6.57 -3.77 -6.26
N PRO A 199 7.75 -4.37 -5.98
CA PRO A 199 9.03 -3.66 -6.08
C PRO A 199 9.34 -3.21 -7.51
N PHE A 200 8.91 -3.97 -8.52
CA PHE A 200 9.07 -3.56 -9.92
C PHE A 200 8.13 -2.41 -10.30
N THR A 201 6.88 -2.41 -9.81
CA THR A 201 5.94 -1.30 -9.97
C THR A 201 6.47 -0.04 -9.32
N LEU A 202 7.00 -0.13 -8.09
CA LEU A 202 7.66 0.99 -7.40
C LEU A 202 8.81 1.57 -8.24
N LEU A 203 9.69 0.69 -8.75
CA LEU A 203 10.77 1.11 -9.64
C LEU A 203 10.24 1.80 -10.91
N GLY A 204 9.17 1.28 -11.50
CA GLY A 204 8.50 1.88 -12.65
C GLY A 204 7.97 3.28 -12.36
N LEU A 205 7.32 3.50 -11.21
CA LEU A 205 6.86 4.83 -10.80
C LEU A 205 8.05 5.78 -10.61
N LEU A 206 9.08 5.35 -9.89
CA LEU A 206 10.28 6.15 -9.64
C LEU A 206 11.02 6.51 -10.93
N ALA A 207 11.08 5.61 -11.92
CA ALA A 207 11.72 5.87 -13.21
C ALA A 207 10.91 6.79 -14.12
N ASN A 208 9.59 6.90 -13.92
CA ASN A 208 8.72 7.78 -14.70
C ASN A 208 8.51 9.17 -14.06
N TYR A 209 8.90 9.35 -12.79
CA TYR A 209 8.88 10.65 -12.12
C TYR A 209 9.68 11.69 -12.92
N ASN A 210 9.02 12.80 -13.27
CA ASN A 210 9.56 13.94 -14.02
C ASN A 210 10.40 13.56 -15.26
N LYS A 211 10.02 12.46 -15.94
CA LYS A 211 10.73 11.87 -17.08
C LYS A 211 11.07 12.86 -18.21
N PHE A 212 10.31 13.95 -18.33
CA PHE A 212 10.48 14.96 -19.37
C PHE A 212 11.18 16.24 -18.87
N GLU A 213 11.36 16.40 -17.56
CA GLU A 213 11.92 17.62 -16.98
C GLU A 213 13.41 17.49 -16.67
N PHE A 214 13.88 16.28 -16.29
CA PHE A 214 15.29 16.03 -16.03
C PHE A 214 15.69 14.57 -16.28
N GLN A 215 17.01 14.32 -16.25
CA GLN A 215 17.57 12.98 -16.40
C GLN A 215 17.39 12.17 -15.12
N ASN A 216 16.39 11.30 -15.10
CA ASN A 216 16.06 10.48 -13.93
C ASN A 216 17.11 9.36 -13.71
N PRO A 217 17.71 9.23 -12.50
CA PRO A 217 18.76 8.25 -12.23
C PRO A 217 18.28 6.79 -12.32
N TYR A 218 17.02 6.52 -11.96
CA TYR A 218 16.44 5.17 -12.06
C TYR A 218 16.31 4.72 -13.51
N ARG A 219 16.03 5.65 -14.42
CA ARG A 219 15.96 5.38 -15.85
C ARG A 219 17.32 5.00 -16.41
N LEU A 220 18.37 5.77 -16.08
CA LEU A 220 19.74 5.43 -16.50
C LEU A 220 20.16 4.05 -16.00
N ARG A 221 19.85 3.73 -14.74
CA ARG A 221 20.15 2.42 -14.19
C ARG A 221 19.40 1.29 -14.90
N LEU A 222 18.15 1.51 -15.31
CA LEU A 222 17.38 0.54 -16.09
C LEU A 222 17.96 0.36 -17.50
N ASP A 223 18.37 1.45 -18.15
CA ASP A 223 18.99 1.41 -19.48
C ASP A 223 20.32 0.64 -19.46
N ASP A 224 21.11 0.77 -18.39
CA ASP A 224 22.40 0.08 -18.19
C ASP A 224 22.27 -1.31 -17.53
N PHE A 225 21.06 -1.78 -17.22
CA PHE A 225 20.85 -2.99 -16.43
C PHE A 225 21.04 -4.29 -17.24
N VAL A 226 22.02 -5.13 -16.86
CA VAL A 226 22.39 -6.34 -17.61
C VAL A 226 22.24 -7.66 -16.85
N ASN A 227 21.63 -7.68 -15.66
CA ASN A 227 21.49 -8.92 -14.88
C ASN A 227 20.35 -9.81 -15.42
N GLU A 228 20.70 -10.75 -16.32
CA GLU A 228 19.75 -11.63 -16.99
C GLU A 228 18.86 -12.43 -16.03
N ASN A 229 19.40 -12.88 -14.89
CA ASN A 229 18.63 -13.66 -13.92
C ASN A 229 17.49 -12.82 -13.33
N ILE A 230 17.80 -11.60 -12.90
CA ILE A 230 16.80 -10.66 -12.38
C ILE A 230 15.78 -10.30 -13.47
N ILE A 231 16.25 -9.98 -14.69
CA ILE A 231 15.38 -9.66 -15.83
C ILE A 231 14.39 -10.81 -16.10
N ARG A 232 14.88 -12.06 -16.14
CA ARG A 232 14.04 -13.25 -16.36
C ARG A 232 13.00 -13.42 -15.26
N LYS A 233 13.36 -13.17 -13.99
CA LYS A 233 12.41 -13.20 -12.86
C LYS A 233 11.32 -12.13 -13.02
N ILE A 234 11.69 -10.90 -13.41
CA ILE A 234 10.74 -9.81 -13.66
C ILE A 234 9.78 -10.17 -14.80
N ILE A 235 10.29 -10.63 -15.94
CA ILE A 235 9.46 -11.02 -17.10
C ILE A 235 8.46 -12.13 -16.71
N LYS A 236 8.91 -13.15 -15.97
CA LYS A 236 8.02 -14.22 -15.47
C LYS A 236 6.95 -13.68 -14.54
N SER A 237 7.31 -12.78 -13.62
CA SER A 237 6.38 -12.14 -12.69
C SER A 237 5.30 -11.35 -13.44
N ILE A 238 5.69 -10.54 -14.42
CA ILE A 238 4.76 -9.77 -15.25
C ILE A 238 3.86 -10.72 -16.05
N GLY A 239 4.42 -11.73 -16.73
CA GLY A 239 3.64 -12.66 -17.53
C GLY A 239 2.59 -13.44 -16.72
N GLN A 240 2.96 -13.88 -15.51
CA GLN A 240 2.02 -14.55 -14.60
C GLN A 240 0.95 -13.60 -14.07
N THR A 241 1.33 -12.37 -13.69
CA THR A 241 0.38 -11.35 -13.23
C THR A 241 -0.62 -11.01 -14.33
N SER A 242 -0.16 -10.75 -15.55
CA SER A 242 -1.04 -10.45 -16.70
C SER A 242 -1.98 -11.60 -17.02
N SER A 243 -1.50 -12.85 -16.93
CA SER A 243 -2.35 -14.03 -17.12
C SER A 243 -3.41 -14.12 -16.02
N LEU A 244 -3.03 -13.93 -14.75
CA LEU A 244 -3.97 -13.93 -13.63
C LEU A 244 -5.01 -12.81 -13.74
N SER A 245 -4.60 -11.59 -14.12
CA SER A 245 -5.51 -10.47 -14.32
C SER A 245 -6.50 -10.74 -15.45
N ARG A 246 -6.03 -11.32 -16.56
CA ARG A 246 -6.90 -11.76 -17.67
C ARG A 246 -7.89 -12.82 -17.18
N ASP A 247 -7.42 -13.85 -16.47
CA ASP A 247 -8.29 -14.95 -16.02
C ASP A 247 -9.35 -14.45 -15.02
N ARG A 248 -8.98 -13.50 -14.14
CA ARG A 248 -9.93 -12.80 -13.26
C ARG A 248 -10.94 -11.96 -14.03
N TYR A 249 -10.49 -11.25 -15.07
CA TYR A 249 -11.37 -10.47 -15.93
C TYR A 249 -12.38 -11.37 -16.66
N ILE A 250 -11.91 -12.42 -17.34
CA ILE A 250 -12.75 -13.39 -18.05
C ILE A 250 -13.77 -14.05 -17.11
N ALA A 251 -13.37 -14.34 -15.87
CA ALA A 251 -14.28 -14.91 -14.87
C ALA A 251 -15.46 -13.98 -14.51
N VAL A 252 -15.28 -12.65 -14.62
CA VAL A 252 -16.35 -11.66 -14.42
C VAL A 252 -17.10 -11.40 -15.73
N GLN A 253 -16.35 -11.15 -16.81
CA GLN A 253 -16.89 -10.82 -18.11
C GLN A 253 -16.00 -11.43 -19.21
N ASP A 254 -16.51 -12.49 -19.84
CA ASP A 254 -15.94 -13.04 -21.06
C ASP A 254 -16.52 -12.28 -22.26
N ASP A 255 -15.86 -11.19 -22.64
CA ASP A 255 -16.22 -10.33 -23.77
C ASP A 255 -15.51 -10.71 -25.07
N LEU A 256 -14.83 -11.87 -25.09
CA LEU A 256 -14.33 -12.44 -26.33
C LEU A 256 -15.53 -12.56 -27.28
N PRO A 257 -15.43 -11.96 -28.50
CA PRO A 257 -16.42 -12.22 -29.53
C PRO A 257 -16.57 -13.72 -29.65
N GLU A 258 -17.80 -14.25 -29.78
CA GLU A 258 -17.99 -15.69 -29.99
C GLU A 258 -17.05 -16.12 -31.13
N GLY A 259 -15.97 -16.80 -30.77
CA GLY A 259 -15.03 -17.30 -31.75
C GLY A 259 -15.79 -18.21 -32.71
N TRP A 260 -15.29 -18.35 -33.93
CA TRP A 260 -15.79 -19.38 -34.83
C TRP A 260 -15.57 -20.74 -34.18
N ASN A 261 -16.60 -21.25 -33.52
CA ASN A 261 -16.68 -22.61 -33.06
C ASN A 261 -17.70 -23.32 -33.94
N LEU A 262 -17.55 -24.64 -34.12
CA LEU A 262 -18.45 -25.42 -34.98
C LEU A 262 -19.91 -25.18 -34.58
N TYR A 263 -20.18 -24.94 -33.30
CA TYR A 263 -21.51 -24.60 -32.81
C TYR A 263 -22.02 -23.24 -33.32
N SER A 264 -21.29 -22.14 -33.16
CA SER A 264 -21.68 -20.78 -33.61
C SER A 264 -21.82 -20.73 -35.13
N THR A 265 -20.99 -21.49 -35.84
CA THR A 265 -21.08 -21.64 -37.30
C THR A 265 -22.32 -22.48 -37.70
N LEU A 266 -22.56 -23.63 -37.06
CA LEU A 266 -23.76 -24.43 -37.31
C LEU A 266 -25.03 -23.67 -36.94
N THR A 267 -25.01 -22.88 -35.87
CA THR A 267 -26.15 -22.06 -35.44
C THR A 267 -26.41 -20.91 -36.41
N PHE A 268 -25.35 -20.25 -36.91
CA PHE A 268 -25.43 -19.23 -37.96
C PHE A 268 -26.02 -19.78 -39.27
N PHE A 269 -25.71 -21.03 -39.61
CA PHE A 269 -26.26 -21.74 -40.77
C PHE A 269 -27.57 -22.51 -40.50
N GLY A 270 -28.23 -22.31 -39.36
CA GLY A 270 -29.54 -22.92 -39.05
C GLY A 270 -29.51 -24.41 -38.70
N LEU A 271 -28.32 -24.97 -38.44
CA LEU A 271 -28.05 -26.36 -38.07
C LEU A 271 -27.73 -26.53 -36.57
N GLY A 272 -28.00 -25.51 -35.74
CA GLY A 272 -27.68 -25.50 -34.30
C GLY A 272 -28.31 -26.65 -33.49
N GLY A 273 -29.40 -27.26 -33.99
CA GLY A 273 -30.04 -28.42 -33.37
C GLY A 273 -29.28 -29.75 -33.50
N LEU A 274 -28.19 -29.80 -34.28
CA LEU A 274 -27.36 -30.99 -34.49
C LEU A 274 -26.10 -31.01 -33.64
N ALA A 275 -25.84 -29.96 -32.85
CA ALA A 275 -24.60 -29.84 -32.09
C ALA A 275 -24.75 -30.43 -30.68
N PRO A 276 -24.05 -31.52 -30.35
CA PRO A 276 -24.11 -32.13 -29.02
C PRO A 276 -23.29 -31.29 -28.01
N GLY A 277 -23.94 -30.82 -26.95
CA GLY A 277 -23.26 -30.33 -25.74
C GLY A 277 -23.16 -28.81 -25.54
N ALA A 278 -23.97 -27.99 -26.24
CA ALA A 278 -23.96 -26.55 -26.02
C ALA A 278 -24.54 -26.16 -24.65
N LYS A 279 -23.66 -25.83 -23.69
CA LYS A 279 -24.04 -24.98 -22.57
C LYS A 279 -24.23 -23.56 -23.12
N PRO A 280 -25.39 -22.91 -22.90
CA PRO A 280 -25.53 -21.50 -23.25
C PRO A 280 -24.43 -20.70 -22.54
N PRO A 281 -23.81 -19.69 -23.19
CA PRO A 281 -22.87 -18.80 -22.54
C PRO A 281 -23.54 -18.22 -21.29
N ALA A 282 -22.79 -18.15 -20.19
CA ALA A 282 -23.31 -17.55 -18.97
C ALA A 282 -23.78 -16.12 -19.31
N PRO A 283 -25.02 -15.74 -18.95
CA PRO A 283 -25.53 -14.42 -19.26
C PRO A 283 -24.59 -13.39 -18.65
N ALA A 284 -24.14 -12.43 -19.47
CA ALA A 284 -23.28 -11.35 -19.01
C ALA A 284 -23.92 -10.68 -17.79
N PRO A 285 -23.17 -10.49 -16.68
CA PRO A 285 -23.72 -9.87 -15.49
C PRO A 285 -24.25 -8.47 -15.81
N ASN A 286 -25.37 -8.10 -15.19
CA ASN A 286 -25.87 -6.72 -15.22
C ASN A 286 -24.72 -5.75 -14.88
N PRO A 287 -24.53 -4.61 -15.58
CA PRO A 287 -23.45 -3.65 -15.32
C PRO A 287 -23.20 -3.31 -13.84
N GLU A 288 -24.23 -3.22 -13.00
CA GLU A 288 -24.05 -3.01 -11.55
C GLU A 288 -23.44 -4.22 -10.84
N ALA A 289 -23.86 -5.44 -11.21
CA ALA A 289 -23.30 -6.68 -10.67
C ALA A 289 -21.86 -6.91 -11.16
N ALA A 290 -21.58 -6.61 -12.43
CA ALA A 290 -20.24 -6.64 -12.98
C ALA A 290 -19.32 -5.64 -12.25
N LYS A 291 -19.80 -4.41 -12.01
CA LYS A 291 -19.06 -3.39 -11.25
C LYS A 291 -18.74 -3.85 -9.82
N ALA A 292 -19.70 -4.48 -9.14
CA ALA A 292 -19.47 -5.04 -7.80
C ALA A 292 -18.46 -6.21 -7.82
N GLN A 293 -18.53 -7.08 -8.84
CA GLN A 293 -17.59 -8.18 -9.02
C GLN A 293 -16.18 -7.69 -9.34
N PHE A 294 -16.04 -6.70 -10.21
CA PHE A 294 -14.74 -6.06 -10.51
C PHE A 294 -14.16 -5.32 -9.29
N ALA A 295 -15.00 -4.70 -8.46
CA ALA A 295 -14.55 -4.05 -7.23
C ALA A 295 -14.06 -5.05 -6.16
N ALA A 296 -14.38 -6.34 -6.30
CA ALA A 296 -14.00 -7.40 -5.37
C ALA A 296 -12.75 -8.21 -5.80
N LEU A 297 -12.17 -7.93 -6.98
CA LEU A 297 -10.97 -8.61 -7.53
C LEU A 297 -9.65 -8.04 -7.00
#